data_AF-A0A662BNR5-F1
#
_entry.id   AF-A0A662BNR5-F1
#
_cell.length_a   1.000
_cell.length_b   1.000
_cell.length_c   1.000
_cell.angle_alpha   90.00
_cell.angle_beta   90.00
_cell.angle_gamma   90.00
#
_symmetry.space_group_name_H-M   'P 1'
#
loop_
_entity.id
_entity.type
_entity.pdbx_description
1 polymer ?
#
loop_
_entity_poly.entity_id
_entity_poly.type
_entity_poly.pdbx_seq_one_letter_code
_entity_poly.pdbx_strand_id
1 'polypeptide(L)' 'VTKIFINILEGKASQAQTNVVLANAALAIQLMNKKSIEDSLEEAKESIDSRKAHHALKKLIEI' A
#
# COMPACT_ATOMS: atom_id res chain seq x y z
N VAL A 1 -12.54 -4.42 2.72
CA VAL A 1 -11.15 -4.09 2.34
C VAL A 1 -11.08 -2.92 1.36
N THR A 2 -11.89 -2.90 0.29
CA THR A 2 -11.89 -1.84 -0.75
C THR A 2 -12.08 -0.41 -0.22
N LYS A 3 -13.04 -0.17 0.69
CA LYS A 3 -13.22 1.16 1.31
C LYS A 3 -12.04 1.60 2.18
N ILE A 4 -11.44 0.65 2.90
CA ILE A 4 -10.24 0.90 3.72
C ILE A 4 -9.06 1.24 2.80
N PHE A 5 -8.90 0.50 1.70
CA PHE A 5 -7.85 0.73 0.72
C PHE A 5 -7.95 2.13 0.07
N ILE A 6 -9.14 2.53 -0.40
CA ILE A 6 -9.34 3.88 -0.95
C ILE A 6 -9.06 4.96 0.10
N ASN A 7 -9.57 4.80 1.33
CA ASN A 7 -9.33 5.77 2.39
C ASN A 7 -7.84 5.94 2.72
N ILE A 8 -7.05 4.88 2.65
CA ILE A 8 -5.60 4.96 2.86
C ILE A 8 -4.94 5.76 1.74
N LEU A 9 -5.30 5.47 0.48
CA LEU A 9 -4.78 6.18 -0.69
C LEU A 9 -5.18 7.65 -0.73
N GLU A 10 -6.28 8.02 -0.07
CA GLU A 10 -6.74 9.41 0.10
C GLU A 10 -6.25 10.09 1.39
N GLY A 11 -5.47 9.40 2.24
CA GLY A 11 -4.97 9.94 3.51
C GLY A 11 -6.03 10.12 4.60
N LYS A 12 -7.15 9.40 4.51
CA LYS A 12 -8.30 9.47 5.44
C LYS A 12 -8.40 8.28 6.39
N ALA A 13 -7.47 7.34 6.32
CA ALA A 13 -7.49 6.13 7.14
C ALA A 13 -6.84 6.34 8.52
N SER A 14 -7.31 5.59 9.51
CA SER A 14 -6.65 5.51 10.82
C SER A 14 -5.32 4.77 10.73
N GLN A 15 -4.42 5.01 11.68
CA GLN A 15 -3.13 4.32 11.74
C GLN A 15 -3.28 2.79 11.77
N ALA A 16 -4.26 2.27 12.51
CA ALA A 16 -4.52 0.85 12.58
C ALA A 16 -4.93 0.26 11.21
N GLN A 17 -5.77 0.98 10.46
CA GLN A 17 -6.16 0.59 9.10
C GLN A 17 -4.97 0.64 8.14
N THR A 18 -4.16 1.69 8.20
CA THR A 18 -2.93 1.81 7.40
C THR A 18 -1.97 0.66 7.68
N ASN A 19 -1.76 0.32 8.95
CA ASN A 19 -0.85 -0.76 9.36
C ASN A 19 -1.28 -2.13 8.81
N VAL A 20 -2.58 -2.43 8.78
CA VAL A 20 -3.09 -3.71 8.22
C VAL A 20 -2.77 -3.82 6.73
N VAL A 21 -2.93 -2.74 5.97
CA VAL A 21 -2.63 -2.74 4.53
C VAL A 21 -1.13 -2.76 4.27
N LEU A 22 -0.34 -2.03 5.06
CA LEU A 22 1.12 -2.08 4.98
C LEU A 22 1.66 -3.49 5.24
N ALA A 23 1.13 -4.20 6.24
CA ALA A 23 1.54 -5.59 6.52
C ALA A 23 1.23 -6.53 5.34
N ASN A 24 0.04 -6.43 4.76
CA ASN A 24 -0.33 -7.26 3.60
C ASN A 24 0.51 -6.93 2.36
N ALA A 25 0.77 -5.64 2.10
CA ALA A 25 1.58 -5.20 0.98
C ALA A 25 3.05 -5.63 1.15
N ALA A 26 3.62 -5.45 2.34
CA ALA A 26 4.97 -5.87 2.66
C ALA A 26 5.16 -7.39 2.48
N LEU A 27 4.20 -8.19 2.96
CA LEU A 27 4.24 -9.64 2.77
C LEU A 27 4.17 -10.02 1.29
N ALA A 28 3.29 -9.38 0.50
CA ALA A 28 3.20 -9.62 -0.94
C ALA A 28 4.52 -9.25 -1.66
N ILE A 29 5.10 -8.09 -1.36
CA ILE A 29 6.38 -7.64 -1.93
C ILE A 29 7.50 -8.63 -1.58
N GLN A 30 7.57 -9.07 -0.32
CA GLN A 30 8.54 -10.07 0.12
C GLN A 30 8.40 -11.38 -0.67
N LEU A 31 7.17 -11.90 -0.78
CA LEU A 31 6.92 -13.17 -1.47
C LEU A 31 7.28 -13.11 -2.96
N MET A 32 7.04 -11.97 -3.60
CA MET A 32 7.31 -11.78 -5.03
C MET A 32 8.77 -11.50 -5.34
N ASN A 33 9.48 -10.77 -4.45
CA ASN A 33 10.80 -10.23 -4.73
C ASN A 33 11.92 -10.82 -3.86
N LYS A 34 11.61 -11.76 -2.94
CA LYS A 34 12.54 -12.36 -1.97
C LYS A 34 13.33 -11.36 -1.12
N LYS A 35 12.76 -10.17 -0.88
CA LYS A 35 13.33 -9.12 -0.02
C LYS A 35 13.12 -9.43 1.47
N SER A 36 13.87 -8.75 2.34
CA SER A 36 13.58 -8.76 3.77
C SER A 36 12.19 -8.17 4.03
N ILE A 37 11.57 -8.50 5.17
CA ILE A 37 10.26 -7.96 5.51
C ILE A 37 10.35 -6.46 5.81
N GLU A 38 11.48 -6.03 6.38
CA GLU A 38 11.80 -4.63 6.68
C GLU A 38 11.87 -3.78 5.41
N ASP A 39 12.64 -4.21 4.41
CA ASP A 39 12.75 -3.51 3.13
C ASP A 39 11.40 -3.47 2.39
N SER A 40 10.66 -4.57 2.46
CA SER A 40 9.33 -4.68 1.84
C SER A 40 8.31 -3.77 2.50
N LEU A 41 8.40 -3.59 3.82
CA LEU A 41 7.56 -2.66 4.57
C LEU A 41 7.89 -1.21 4.24
N GLU A 42 9.18 -0.88 4.10
CA GLU A 42 9.61 0.47 3.73
C GLU A 42 9.15 0.82 2.31
N GLU A 43 9.25 -0.11 1.37
CA GLU A 43 8.71 0.06 0.01
C GLU A 43 7.19 0.21 -0.01
N ALA A 44 6.47 -0.54 0.82
CA ALA A 44 5.02 -0.40 0.95
C ALA A 44 4.63 0.99 1.49
N LYS A 45 5.36 1.51 2.49
CA LYS A 45 5.17 2.88 3.02
C LYS A 45 5.46 3.93 1.95
N GLU A 46 6.60 3.81 1.28
CA GLU A 46 7.01 4.72 0.20
C GLU A 46 5.94 4.82 -0.88
N SER A 47 5.34 3.70 -1.28
CA SER A 47 4.27 3.65 -2.27
C SER A 47 2.99 4.39 -1.85
N ILE A 48 2.64 4.37 -0.57
CA ILE A 48 1.49 5.09 0.00
C ILE A 48 1.82 6.58 0.16
N ASP A 49 2.94 6.90 0.81
CA ASP A 49 3.32 8.28 1.18
C ASP A 49 3.63 9.14 -0.06
N SER A 50 4.28 8.55 -1.06
CA SER A 50 4.52 9.20 -2.37
C SER A 50 3.28 9.30 -3.26
N ARG A 51 2.14 8.72 -2.82
CA ARG A 51 0.90 8.59 -3.59
C ARG A 51 1.02 7.74 -4.85
N LYS A 52 2.11 7.00 -5.09
CA LYS A 52 2.26 6.13 -6.27
C LYS A 52 1.12 5.13 -6.39
N ALA A 53 0.73 4.49 -5.27
CA ALA A 53 -0.37 3.53 -5.25
C ALA A 53 -1.72 4.16 -5.68
N HIS A 54 -1.98 5.41 -5.28
CA HIS A 54 -3.19 6.14 -5.68
C HIS A 54 -3.22 6.44 -7.18
N HIS A 55 -2.09 6.87 -7.74
CA HIS A 55 -1.97 7.12 -9.19
C HIS A 55 -2.13 5.84 -10.01
N ALA A 56 -1.52 4.73 -9.57
CA ALA A 56 -1.66 3.43 -10.22
C ALA A 56 -3.13 2.97 -10.23
N LEU A 57 -3.85 3.12 -9.11
CA LEU A 57 -5.28 2.78 -9.03
C LEU A 57 -6.12 3.66 -9.97
N LYS A 58 -5.89 4.98 -9.99
CA LYS A 58 -6.60 5.89 -10.91
C LYS A 58 -6.40 5.48 -12.37
N LYS A 59 -5.16 5.22 -12.76
CA LYS A 59 -4.83 4.77 -14.11
C LYS A 59 -5.49 3.44 -14.48
N LEU A 60 -5.62 2.51 -13.52
CA LEU A 60 -6.31 1.23 -13.73
C LEU A 60 -7.81 1.41 -13.97
N ILE A 61 -8.45 2.38 -13.29
CA ILE A 61 -9.90 2.63 -13.38
C ILE A 61 -10.26 3.49 -14.61
N GLU A 62 -9.33 4.31 -15.09
CA GLU A 62 -9.51 5.12 -16.31
C GLU A 62 -9.51 4.29 -17.62
N ILE A 63 -9.17 3.00 -17.55
CA ILE A 63 -9.20 2.03 -18.66
C ILE A 63 -10.51 1.26 -18.65
#